data_AF-A0A8S2KND9-F1
#
_entry.id   AF-A0A8S2KND9-F1
#
_cell.length_a   1.000
_cell.length_b   1.000
_cell.length_c   1.000
_cell.angle_alpha   90.00
_cell.angle_beta   90.00
_cell.angle_gamma   90.00
#
_symmetry.space_group_name_H-M   'P 1'
#
loop_
_entity.id
_entity.type
_entity.pdbx_description
1 polymer ?
#
loop_
_entity_poly.entity_id
_entity_poly.type
_entity_poly.pdbx_seq_one_letter_code
_entity_poly.pdbx_strand_id
1 'polypeptide(L)'
;DKKRQRGNFSYRRKEYSIALQSYRSALKFLNTDQYPLLEQDTESSIFAEQYIQVQNNLAQVHLLNNQFDQCLDAVNEVLKHDPKNIKASFRQAKALFELGNYDQTIPILKLLLQSQNNDVERDKINDMLNICKTKLEKYKKNEKEICRRMFSSPSSTTTTITTVKEKLQSKNIAKVENKNKTAWWTYVAMGSAVLAAVGLAAIAKYR
;
A
#
# COMPACT_ATOMS: atom_id res chain seq x y z
N ASP A 1 22.25 -16.73 20.00
CA ASP A 1 21.00 -16.61 20.80
C ASP A 1 20.70 -15.26 21.50
N LYS A 2 21.60 -14.63 22.27
CA LYS A 2 21.31 -13.37 23.04
C LYS A 2 20.66 -12.23 22.22
N LYS A 3 21.08 -12.02 20.97
CA LYS A 3 20.54 -10.96 20.09
C LYS A 3 19.09 -11.23 19.66
N ARG A 4 18.73 -12.50 19.40
CA ARG A 4 17.36 -12.92 19.12
C ARG A 4 16.45 -12.66 20.31
N GLN A 5 16.89 -12.99 21.53
CA GLN A 5 16.13 -12.74 22.75
C GLN A 5 15.89 -11.24 22.99
N ARG A 6 16.90 -10.38 22.72
CA ARG A 6 16.72 -8.92 22.73
C ARG A 6 15.66 -8.46 21.73
N GLY A 7 15.68 -9.01 20.52
CA GLY A 7 14.64 -8.76 19.52
C GLY A 7 13.24 -9.18 20.01
N ASN A 8 13.13 -10.36 20.63
CA ASN A 8 11.88 -10.86 21.20
C ASN A 8 11.36 -9.95 22.33
N PHE A 9 12.26 -9.41 23.15
CA PHE A 9 11.92 -8.46 24.22
C PHE A 9 11.29 -7.19 23.65
N SER A 10 11.93 -6.56 22.66
CA SER A 10 11.38 -5.38 21.98
C SER A 10 10.10 -5.69 21.20
N TYR A 11 10.00 -6.87 20.59
CA TYR A 11 8.80 -7.33 19.89
C TYR A 11 7.58 -7.38 20.81
N ARG A 12 7.73 -7.93 22.02
CA ARG A 12 6.65 -7.99 23.02
C ARG A 12 6.17 -6.60 23.45
N ARG A 13 7.04 -5.59 23.39
CA ARG A 13 6.74 -4.18 23.66
C ARG A 13 6.18 -3.42 22.45
N LYS A 14 5.97 -4.10 21.32
CA LYS A 14 5.56 -3.51 20.03
C LYS A 14 6.56 -2.49 19.47
N GLU A 15 7.81 -2.53 19.93
CA GLU A 15 8.91 -1.70 19.43
C GLU A 15 9.52 -2.38 18.19
N TYR A 16 8.75 -2.43 17.10
CA TYR A 16 9.10 -3.21 15.90
C TYR A 16 10.38 -2.73 15.21
N SER A 17 10.67 -1.43 15.21
CA SER A 17 11.92 -0.87 14.67
C SER A 17 13.16 -1.42 15.39
N ILE A 18 13.13 -1.44 16.72
CA ILE A 18 14.21 -1.95 17.58
C ILE A 18 14.33 -3.47 17.46
N ALA A 19 13.19 -4.17 17.39
CA ALA A 19 13.16 -5.61 17.16
C ALA A 19 13.83 -5.98 15.83
N LEU A 20 13.49 -5.26 14.76
CA LEU A 20 14.05 -5.44 13.43
C LEU A 20 15.57 -5.23 13.41
N GLN A 21 16.07 -4.17 14.06
CA GLN A 21 17.52 -3.94 14.19
C GLN A 21 18.21 -5.08 14.95
N SER A 22 17.57 -5.59 16.01
CA SER A 22 18.11 -6.68 16.83
C SER A 22 18.15 -8.00 16.06
N TYR A 23 17.11 -8.31 15.29
CA TYR A 23 17.06 -9.51 14.43
C TYR A 23 18.04 -9.42 13.26
N ARG A 24 18.13 -8.28 12.57
CA ARG A 24 19.16 -8.07 11.52
C ARG A 24 20.56 -8.23 12.09
N SER A 25 20.80 -7.70 13.29
CA SER A 25 22.09 -7.89 13.98
C SER A 25 22.33 -9.35 14.31
N ALA A 26 21.31 -10.11 14.70
CA ALA A 26 21.43 -11.56 14.93
C ALA A 26 21.76 -12.32 13.64
N LEU A 27 21.10 -11.98 12.53
CA LEU A 27 21.36 -12.60 11.23
C LEU A 27 22.78 -12.35 10.74
N LYS A 28 23.40 -11.19 11.01
CA LYS A 28 24.81 -10.97 10.64
C LYS A 28 25.75 -12.03 11.21
N PHE A 29 25.50 -12.50 12.44
CA PHE A 29 26.32 -13.54 13.07
C PHE A 29 25.91 -14.96 12.67
N LEU A 30 24.73 -15.14 12.07
CA LEU A 30 24.20 -16.43 11.62
C LEU A 30 24.38 -16.65 10.11
N ASN A 31 24.53 -15.58 9.33
CA ASN A 31 24.49 -15.56 7.87
C ASN A 31 25.83 -15.10 7.26
N THR A 32 26.95 -15.37 7.93
CA THR A 32 28.28 -15.15 7.35
C THR A 32 28.67 -16.42 6.60
N ASP A 33 29.22 -16.29 5.39
CA ASP A 33 29.72 -17.31 4.44
C ASP A 33 30.75 -18.33 5.02
N GLN A 34 30.84 -18.41 6.34
CA GLN A 34 31.80 -19.17 7.13
C GLN A 34 31.31 -20.58 7.49
N TYR A 35 30.05 -20.92 7.15
CA TYR A 35 29.49 -22.27 7.31
C TYR A 35 28.68 -22.65 6.07
N PRO A 36 29.30 -23.19 5.01
CA PRO A 36 28.57 -23.90 3.97
C PRO A 36 27.78 -25.02 4.66
N LEU A 37 26.46 -24.86 4.74
CA LEU A 37 25.50 -25.76 5.40
C LEU A 37 25.37 -27.10 4.65
N LEU A 38 26.48 -27.83 4.50
CA LEU A 38 26.56 -29.13 3.84
C LEU A 38 27.38 -30.17 4.62
N GLU A 39 27.70 -29.92 5.89
CA GLU A 39 28.29 -30.96 6.75
C GLU A 39 27.32 -31.39 7.84
N GLN A 40 27.17 -32.70 7.95
CA GLN A 40 26.25 -33.50 8.76
C GLN A 40 26.56 -33.43 10.28
N ASP A 41 27.04 -32.28 10.74
CA ASP A 41 27.38 -32.06 12.14
C ASP A 41 26.21 -31.45 12.91
N THR A 42 26.06 -31.90 14.15
CA THR A 42 25.00 -31.45 15.08
C THR A 42 25.04 -29.93 15.31
N GLU A 43 26.21 -29.31 15.31
CA GLU A 43 26.31 -27.85 15.45
C GLU A 43 25.76 -27.09 14.24
N SER A 44 26.06 -27.54 13.02
CA SER A 44 25.53 -26.96 11.77
C SER A 44 23.99 -26.98 11.75
N SER A 45 23.38 -28.05 12.27
CA SER A 45 21.93 -28.18 12.44
C SER A 45 21.36 -27.17 13.43
N ILE A 46 22.02 -26.95 14.58
CA ILE A 46 21.59 -25.97 15.60
C ILE A 46 21.66 -24.54 15.05
N PHE A 47 22.72 -24.20 14.30
CA PHE A 47 22.83 -22.88 13.67
C PHE A 47 21.75 -22.66 12.60
N ALA A 48 21.44 -23.68 11.80
CA ALA A 48 20.35 -23.64 10.83
C ALA A 48 18.99 -23.43 11.51
N GLU A 49 18.72 -24.13 12.62
CA GLU A 49 17.48 -23.93 13.38
C GLU A 49 17.38 -22.51 13.94
N GLN A 50 18.47 -21.98 14.52
CA GLN A 50 18.51 -20.61 15.02
C GLN A 50 18.31 -19.58 13.88
N TYR A 51 18.90 -19.81 12.72
CA TYR A 51 18.70 -18.98 11.53
C TYR A 51 17.21 -18.96 11.12
N ILE A 52 16.58 -20.13 10.99
CA ILE A 52 15.16 -20.26 10.67
C ILE A 52 14.28 -19.53 11.70
N GLN A 53 14.59 -19.66 13.00
CA GLN A 53 13.85 -18.98 14.06
C GLN A 53 13.96 -17.45 13.96
N VAL A 54 15.17 -16.92 13.72
CA VAL A 54 15.38 -15.48 13.58
C VAL A 54 14.69 -14.94 12.32
N GLN A 55 14.82 -15.63 11.18
CA GLN A 55 14.15 -15.25 9.94
C GLN A 55 12.63 -15.24 10.08
N ASN A 56 12.06 -16.26 10.76
CA ASN A 56 10.63 -16.29 11.08
C ASN A 56 10.17 -15.08 11.91
N ASN A 57 10.95 -14.69 12.93
CA ASN A 57 10.63 -13.52 13.74
C ASN A 57 10.81 -12.21 12.96
N LEU A 58 11.81 -12.13 12.09
CA LEU A 58 12.03 -10.99 11.20
C LEU A 58 10.87 -10.82 10.22
N ALA A 59 10.42 -11.90 9.56
CA ALA A 59 9.26 -11.91 8.69
C ALA A 59 7.99 -11.41 9.41
N GLN A 60 7.77 -11.86 10.65
CA GLN A 60 6.64 -11.38 11.46
C GLN A 60 6.71 -9.86 11.69
N VAL A 61 7.89 -9.32 11.99
CA VAL A 61 8.05 -7.88 12.23
C VAL A 61 7.87 -7.08 10.94
N HIS A 62 8.40 -7.56 9.81
CA HIS A 62 8.17 -6.94 8.51
C HIS A 62 6.69 -6.89 8.16
N LEU A 63 5.97 -7.99 8.38
CA LEU A 63 4.52 -8.05 8.18
C LEU A 63 3.76 -7.03 9.04
N LEU A 64 4.15 -6.85 10.30
CA LEU A 64 3.53 -5.87 11.20
C LEU A 64 3.88 -4.42 10.87
N ASN A 65 5.00 -4.18 10.20
CA ASN A 65 5.43 -2.88 9.70
C ASN A 65 4.94 -2.58 8.27
N ASN A 66 4.04 -3.40 7.71
CA ASN A 66 3.57 -3.29 6.32
C ASN A 66 4.70 -3.34 5.26
N GLN A 67 5.81 -3.97 5.61
CA GLN A 67 6.98 -4.18 4.75
C GLN A 67 6.85 -5.54 4.07
N PHE A 68 5.91 -5.66 3.13
CA PHE A 68 5.50 -6.95 2.59
C PHE A 68 6.56 -7.61 1.72
N ASP A 69 7.28 -6.85 0.90
CA ASP A 69 8.36 -7.39 0.06
C ASP A 69 9.49 -7.98 0.94
N GLN A 70 9.91 -7.24 1.97
CA GLN A 70 10.94 -7.73 2.90
C GLN A 70 10.44 -8.92 3.75
N CYS A 71 9.14 -8.99 4.00
CA CYS A 71 8.53 -10.17 4.62
C CYS A 71 8.68 -11.40 3.72
N LEU A 72 8.40 -11.25 2.41
CA LEU A 72 8.55 -12.35 1.46
C LEU A 72 9.99 -12.81 1.32
N ASP A 73 10.96 -11.89 1.28
CA ASP A 73 12.39 -12.25 1.27
C ASP A 73 12.77 -13.12 2.48
N ALA A 74 12.37 -12.68 3.68
CA ALA A 74 12.64 -13.42 4.91
C ALA A 74 11.93 -14.78 4.96
N VAL A 75 10.71 -14.86 4.42
CA VAL A 75 9.97 -16.13 4.33
C VAL A 75 10.62 -17.08 3.33
N ASN A 76 11.10 -16.57 2.19
CA ASN A 76 11.80 -17.39 1.20
C ASN A 76 13.06 -18.02 1.82
N GLU A 77 13.80 -17.27 2.63
CA GLU A 77 14.93 -17.81 3.39
C GLU A 77 14.52 -18.93 4.34
N VAL A 78 13.39 -18.80 5.05
CA VAL A 78 12.88 -19.90 5.90
C VAL A 78 12.52 -21.12 5.06
N LEU A 79 11.77 -20.94 3.97
CA LEU A 79 11.25 -22.04 3.16
C LEU A 79 12.34 -22.78 2.38
N LYS A 80 13.49 -22.15 2.13
CA LYS A 80 14.69 -22.82 1.57
C LYS A 80 15.23 -23.90 2.51
N HIS A 81 15.20 -23.68 3.82
CA HIS A 81 15.72 -24.62 4.82
C HIS A 81 14.64 -25.51 5.42
N ASP A 82 13.43 -24.99 5.60
CA ASP A 82 12.26 -25.72 6.11
C ASP A 82 11.04 -25.47 5.22
N PRO A 83 10.90 -26.24 4.12
CA PRO A 83 9.78 -26.10 3.19
C PRO A 83 8.42 -26.41 3.82
N LYS A 84 8.38 -27.13 4.96
CA LYS A 84 7.15 -27.51 5.66
C LYS A 84 6.78 -26.52 6.76
N ASN A 85 7.46 -25.38 6.85
CA ASN A 85 7.20 -24.39 7.89
C ASN A 85 5.83 -23.72 7.71
N ILE A 86 4.86 -24.15 8.53
CA ILE A 86 3.49 -23.64 8.52
C ILE A 86 3.44 -22.14 8.83
N LYS A 87 4.25 -21.66 9.79
CA LYS A 87 4.27 -20.24 10.20
C LYS A 87 4.78 -19.34 9.08
N ALA A 88 5.84 -19.75 8.39
CA ALA A 88 6.39 -19.02 7.25
C ALA A 88 5.40 -18.97 6.09
N SER A 89 4.80 -20.10 5.74
CA SER A 89 3.78 -20.20 4.68
C SER A 89 2.55 -19.33 4.97
N PHE A 90 2.08 -19.30 6.22
CA PHE A 90 0.96 -18.43 6.60
C PHE A 90 1.31 -16.94 6.48
N ARG A 91 2.54 -16.55 6.87
CA ARG A 91 3.04 -15.17 6.69
C ARG A 91 3.20 -14.82 5.22
N GLN A 92 3.66 -15.75 4.38
CA GLN A 92 3.72 -15.59 2.92
C GLN A 92 2.35 -15.23 2.35
N ALA A 93 1.35 -16.06 2.68
CA ALA A 93 -0.01 -15.87 2.19
C ALA A 93 -0.58 -14.53 2.64
N LYS A 94 -0.33 -14.11 3.90
CA LYS A 94 -0.76 -12.81 4.38
C LYS A 94 -0.04 -11.65 3.68
N ALA A 95 1.26 -11.73 3.45
CA ALA A 95 2.00 -10.71 2.72
C ALA A 95 1.52 -10.57 1.26
N LEU A 96 1.33 -11.69 0.56
CA LEU A 96 0.79 -11.71 -0.81
C LEU A 96 -0.64 -11.17 -0.88
N PHE A 97 -1.46 -11.46 0.14
CA PHE A 97 -2.81 -10.91 0.25
C PHE A 97 -2.81 -9.38 0.33
N GLU A 98 -1.94 -8.80 1.15
CA GLU A 98 -1.82 -7.34 1.30
C GLU A 98 -1.25 -6.67 0.04
N LEU A 99 -0.37 -7.37 -0.69
CA LEU A 99 0.12 -6.93 -2.01
C LEU A 99 -0.94 -7.06 -3.12
N GLY A 100 -2.07 -7.71 -2.86
CA GLY A 100 -3.12 -7.93 -3.85
C GLY A 100 -2.87 -9.10 -4.80
N ASN A 101 -1.86 -9.92 -4.54
CA ASN A 101 -1.52 -11.11 -5.34
C ASN A 101 -2.39 -12.32 -4.94
N TYR A 102 -3.70 -12.20 -5.14
CA TYR A 102 -4.68 -13.21 -4.70
C TYR A 102 -4.50 -14.55 -5.43
N ASP A 103 -4.10 -14.54 -6.71
CA ASP A 103 -3.90 -15.76 -7.50
C ASP A 103 -2.80 -16.66 -6.92
N GLN A 104 -1.71 -16.07 -6.42
CA GLN A 104 -0.62 -16.80 -5.76
C GLN A 104 -0.96 -17.18 -4.31
N THR A 105 -1.80 -16.38 -3.64
CA THR A 105 -2.20 -16.60 -2.25
C THR A 105 -3.09 -17.85 -2.08
N ILE A 106 -4.06 -18.03 -2.96
CA ILE A 106 -5.06 -19.12 -2.91
C ILE A 106 -4.43 -20.53 -2.85
N PRO A 107 -3.47 -20.91 -3.73
CA PRO A 107 -2.88 -22.24 -3.68
C PRO A 107 -2.10 -22.48 -2.37
N ILE A 108 -1.38 -21.46 -1.87
CA ILE A 108 -0.64 -21.54 -0.59
C ILE A 108 -1.62 -21.81 0.57
N LEU A 109 -2.75 -21.10 0.61
CA LEU A 109 -3.76 -21.31 1.65
C LEU A 109 -4.40 -22.70 1.58
N LYS A 110 -4.61 -23.26 0.38
CA LYS A 110 -5.11 -24.63 0.23
C LYS A 110 -4.12 -25.66 0.76
N LEU A 111 -2.83 -25.50 0.46
CA LEU A 111 -1.77 -26.39 0.98
C LEU A 111 -1.66 -26.30 2.52
N LEU A 112 -1.81 -25.11 3.07
CA LEU A 112 -1.86 -24.90 4.52
C LEU A 112 -3.03 -25.63 5.17
N LEU A 113 -4.23 -25.59 4.58
CA LEU A 113 -5.40 -26.31 5.08
C LEU A 113 -5.23 -27.83 5.07
N GLN A 114 -4.44 -28.37 4.14
CA GLN A 114 -4.14 -29.81 4.08
C GLN A 114 -3.16 -30.25 5.17
N SER A 115 -2.30 -29.34 5.62
CA SER A 115 -1.22 -29.65 6.58
C SER A 115 -1.61 -29.36 8.04
N GLN A 116 -2.69 -28.61 8.26
CA GLN A 116 -3.11 -28.11 9.58
C GLN A 116 -4.16 -29.03 10.23
N ASN A 117 -3.88 -29.47 11.46
CA ASN A 117 -4.81 -30.25 12.29
C ASN A 117 -5.55 -29.40 13.34
N ASN A 118 -5.24 -28.10 13.47
CA ASN A 118 -5.82 -27.23 14.50
C ASN A 118 -7.01 -26.43 13.94
N ASP A 119 -8.19 -26.62 14.53
CA ASP A 119 -9.44 -26.02 14.07
C ASP A 119 -9.41 -24.48 14.11
N VAL A 120 -8.82 -23.87 15.15
CA VAL A 120 -8.80 -22.41 15.32
C VAL A 120 -7.97 -21.70 14.25
N GLU A 121 -6.87 -22.32 13.81
CA GLU A 121 -6.04 -21.75 12.73
C GLU A 121 -6.65 -22.04 11.36
N ARG A 122 -7.32 -23.19 11.21
CA ARG A 122 -8.05 -23.57 10.01
C ARG A 122 -9.14 -22.57 9.65
N ASP A 123 -9.92 -22.11 10.63
CA ASP A 123 -10.99 -21.13 10.39
C ASP A 123 -10.43 -19.81 9.86
N LYS A 124 -9.35 -19.30 10.46
CA LYS A 124 -8.68 -18.07 9.98
C LYS A 124 -8.16 -18.21 8.54
N ILE A 125 -7.64 -19.39 8.19
CA ILE A 125 -7.16 -19.67 6.84
C ILE A 125 -8.35 -19.73 5.86
N ASN A 126 -9.46 -20.36 6.24
CA ASN A 126 -10.68 -20.42 5.44
C ASN A 126 -11.29 -19.04 5.20
N ASP A 127 -11.35 -18.19 6.24
CA ASP A 127 -11.82 -16.82 6.14
C ASP A 127 -10.97 -16.03 5.14
N MET A 128 -9.64 -16.10 5.28
CA MET A 128 -8.73 -15.43 4.36
C MET A 128 -8.87 -15.96 2.93
N LEU A 129 -9.05 -17.28 2.75
CA LEU A 129 -9.26 -17.91 1.46
C LEU A 129 -10.55 -17.41 0.78
N ASN A 130 -11.65 -17.28 1.54
CA ASN A 130 -12.91 -16.76 1.04
C ASN A 130 -12.79 -15.28 0.63
N ILE A 131 -12.11 -14.47 1.43
CA ILE A 131 -11.84 -13.07 1.09
C ILE A 131 -10.96 -12.97 -0.17
N CYS A 132 -9.94 -13.83 -0.32
CA CYS A 132 -9.11 -13.87 -1.53
C CYS A 132 -9.94 -14.20 -2.77
N LYS A 133 -10.78 -15.25 -2.71
CA LYS A 133 -11.63 -15.67 -3.84
C LYS A 133 -12.61 -14.57 -4.25
N THR A 134 -13.31 -13.97 -3.28
CA THR A 134 -14.28 -12.91 -3.56
C THR A 134 -13.62 -11.68 -4.18
N LYS A 135 -12.45 -11.26 -3.67
CA LYS A 135 -11.69 -10.17 -4.27
C LYS A 135 -11.25 -10.52 -5.69
N LEU A 136 -10.71 -11.72 -5.90
CA LEU A 136 -10.24 -12.17 -7.21
C LEU A 136 -11.37 -12.20 -8.26
N GLU A 137 -12.54 -12.75 -7.92
CA GLU A 137 -13.71 -12.75 -8.80
C GLU A 137 -14.15 -11.32 -9.16
N LYS A 138 -14.10 -10.39 -8.19
CA LYS A 138 -14.38 -8.97 -8.44
C LYS A 138 -13.38 -8.35 -9.42
N TYR A 139 -12.08 -8.64 -9.26
CA TYR A 139 -11.05 -8.17 -10.20
C TYR A 139 -11.29 -8.69 -11.62
N LYS A 140 -11.53 -10.00 -11.78
CA LYS A 140 -11.82 -10.62 -13.07
C LYS A 140 -13.08 -10.09 -13.72
N LYS A 141 -14.13 -9.85 -12.94
CA LYS A 141 -15.38 -9.26 -13.46
C LYS A 141 -15.15 -7.83 -13.95
N ASN A 142 -14.40 -7.02 -13.20
CA ASN A 142 -14.07 -5.65 -13.59
C ASN A 142 -13.21 -5.62 -14.87
N GLU A 143 -12.22 -6.49 -14.98
CA GLU A 143 -11.39 -6.61 -16.18
C GLU A 143 -12.23 -6.94 -17.42
N LYS A 144 -13.12 -7.94 -17.33
CA LYS A 144 -14.05 -8.29 -18.42
C LYS A 144 -14.93 -7.12 -18.85
N GLU A 145 -15.43 -6.34 -17.89
CA GLU A 145 -16.27 -5.17 -18.18
C GLU A 145 -15.47 -4.05 -18.86
N ILE A 146 -14.22 -3.82 -18.45
CA ILE A 146 -13.32 -2.85 -19.09
C ILE A 146 -13.03 -3.29 -20.54
N CYS A 147 -12.66 -4.56 -20.76
CA CYS A 147 -12.42 -5.09 -22.10
C CYS A 147 -13.68 -4.99 -22.97
N ARG A 148 -14.85 -5.35 -22.43
CA ARG A 148 -16.13 -5.21 -23.12
C ARG A 148 -16.33 -3.76 -23.57
N ARG A 149 -16.15 -2.76 -22.70
CA ARG A 149 -16.30 -1.35 -23.07
C ARG A 149 -15.29 -0.89 -24.13
N MET A 150 -14.05 -1.34 -24.04
CA MET A 150 -12.99 -0.98 -24.99
C MET A 150 -13.24 -1.54 -26.39
N PHE A 151 -13.73 -2.78 -26.52
CA PHE A 151 -13.88 -3.47 -27.81
C PHE A 151 -15.31 -3.52 -28.36
N SER A 152 -16.34 -3.22 -27.55
CA SER A 152 -17.73 -3.14 -28.01
C SER A 152 -18.07 -1.80 -28.68
N SER A 153 -17.10 -0.89 -28.84
CA SER A 153 -17.26 0.37 -29.58
C SER A 153 -16.26 0.47 -30.74
N PRO A 154 -16.66 0.08 -31.96
CA PRO A 154 -16.05 0.57 -33.19
C PRO A 154 -17.00 1.57 -33.86
N SER A 155 -17.45 2.63 -33.16
CA SER A 155 -18.05 3.84 -33.75
C SER A 155 -18.56 4.76 -32.65
N SER A 156 -18.18 6.05 -32.68
CA SER A 156 -18.68 7.20 -31.87
C SER A 156 -17.84 7.71 -30.67
N THR A 157 -16.52 7.88 -30.83
CA THR A 157 -15.72 8.63 -29.83
C THR A 157 -14.74 9.62 -30.45
N THR A 158 -15.27 10.58 -31.22
CA THR A 158 -14.58 11.87 -31.47
C THR A 158 -15.04 12.97 -30.47
N THR A 159 -16.05 12.72 -29.63
CA THR A 159 -16.75 13.82 -28.90
C THR A 159 -16.44 13.93 -27.39
N THR A 160 -15.47 13.19 -26.84
CA THR A 160 -15.18 13.22 -25.38
C THR A 160 -13.90 13.95 -24.96
N ILE A 161 -13.13 14.52 -25.90
CA ILE A 161 -12.01 15.41 -25.55
C ILE A 161 -12.52 16.81 -25.16
N THR A 162 -13.71 17.22 -25.62
CA THR A 162 -14.28 18.55 -25.33
C THR A 162 -14.85 18.68 -23.91
N THR A 163 -15.40 17.61 -23.32
CA THR A 163 -16.08 17.69 -22.01
C THR A 163 -15.16 17.62 -20.79
N VAL A 164 -13.89 17.21 -20.96
CA VAL A 164 -12.88 17.27 -19.89
C VAL A 164 -12.24 18.67 -19.81
N LYS A 165 -12.13 19.40 -20.93
CA LYS A 165 -11.64 20.79 -20.93
C LYS A 165 -12.57 21.75 -20.20
N GLU A 166 -13.89 21.58 -20.31
CA GLU A 166 -14.87 22.43 -19.60
C GLU A 166 -14.92 22.19 -18.08
N LYS A 167 -14.66 20.97 -17.61
CA LYS A 167 -14.62 20.66 -16.16
C LYS A 167 -13.31 21.02 -15.46
N LEU A 168 -12.21 21.20 -16.20
CA LEU A 168 -10.96 21.73 -15.63
C LEU A 168 -10.92 23.27 -15.63
N GLN A 169 -11.52 23.94 -16.62
CA GLN A 169 -11.56 25.40 -16.67
C GLN A 169 -12.56 26.00 -15.66
N SER A 170 -13.70 25.36 -15.42
CA SER A 170 -14.70 25.84 -14.45
C SER A 170 -14.26 25.73 -12.98
N LYS A 171 -13.34 24.82 -12.63
CA LYS A 171 -12.83 24.67 -11.25
C LYS A 171 -11.69 25.63 -10.87
N ASN A 172 -10.98 26.20 -11.84
CA ASN A 172 -9.92 27.19 -11.56
C ASN A 172 -10.40 28.65 -11.60
N ILE A 173 -11.55 28.94 -12.22
CA ILE A 173 -12.13 30.30 -12.23
C ILE A 173 -12.92 30.56 -10.93
N ALA A 174 -13.59 29.55 -10.36
CA ALA A 174 -14.42 29.71 -9.16
C ALA A 174 -13.65 29.90 -7.83
N LYS A 175 -12.31 29.79 -7.81
CA LYS A 175 -11.51 29.95 -6.58
C LYS A 175 -10.70 31.25 -6.52
N VAL A 176 -10.60 32.00 -7.61
CA VAL A 176 -9.87 33.28 -7.67
C VAL A 176 -10.80 34.49 -7.54
N GLU A 177 -12.08 34.37 -7.89
CA GLU A 177 -12.99 35.53 -7.95
C GLU A 177 -13.65 35.94 -6.63
N ASN A 178 -13.35 35.26 -5.51
CA ASN A 178 -14.02 35.52 -4.22
C ASN A 178 -13.13 36.14 -3.13
N LYS A 179 -11.92 36.61 -3.46
CA LYS A 179 -11.08 37.39 -2.52
C LYS A 179 -10.90 38.87 -2.89
N ASN A 180 -11.32 39.29 -4.08
CA ASN A 180 -11.10 40.66 -4.57
C ASN A 180 -12.39 41.47 -4.77
N LYS A 181 -13.58 40.88 -4.59
CA LYS A 181 -14.87 41.59 -4.72
C LYS A 181 -15.28 42.38 -3.47
N THR A 182 -14.68 42.18 -2.30
CA THR A 182 -14.99 42.95 -1.09
C THR A 182 -14.06 44.15 -0.86
N ALA A 183 -12.92 44.23 -1.55
CA ALA A 183 -11.95 45.31 -1.41
C ALA A 183 -12.10 46.45 -2.44
N TRP A 184 -12.86 46.25 -3.52
CA TRP A 184 -13.04 47.25 -4.59
C TRP A 184 -14.29 48.15 -4.38
N TRP A 185 -15.35 47.64 -3.74
CA TRP A 185 -16.58 48.42 -3.53
C TRP A 185 -16.43 49.56 -2.51
N THR A 186 -15.52 49.43 -1.54
CA THR A 186 -15.24 50.49 -0.54
C THR A 186 -14.51 51.69 -1.13
N TYR A 187 -13.71 51.50 -2.18
CA TYR A 187 -12.98 52.59 -2.85
C TYR A 187 -13.82 53.31 -3.93
N VAL A 188 -14.81 52.65 -4.53
CA VAL A 188 -15.68 53.26 -5.56
C VAL A 188 -16.84 54.08 -4.95
N ALA A 189 -17.25 53.80 -3.71
CA ALA A 189 -18.31 54.54 -3.02
C ALA A 189 -17.89 55.92 -2.47
N MET A 190 -16.59 56.26 -2.44
CA MET A 190 -16.10 57.57 -1.99
C MET A 190 -15.67 58.51 -3.14
N GLY A 191 -15.80 58.09 -4.41
CA GLY A 191 -15.22 58.78 -5.56
C GLY A 191 -16.18 59.49 -6.52
N SER A 192 -17.51 59.44 -6.32
CA SER A 192 -18.49 60.04 -7.24
C SER A 192 -19.36 61.12 -6.56
N ALA A 193 -18.72 62.12 -5.96
CA ALA A 193 -19.38 63.33 -5.46
C ALA A 193 -18.75 64.63 -6.01
N VAL A 194 -17.97 64.59 -7.10
CA VAL A 194 -17.29 65.81 -7.64
C VAL A 194 -17.52 66.07 -9.14
N LEU A 195 -18.19 65.22 -9.92
CA LEU A 195 -18.33 65.43 -11.37
C LEU A 195 -19.78 65.60 -11.86
N ALA A 196 -20.61 66.28 -11.09
CA ALA A 196 -21.97 66.71 -11.50
C ALA A 196 -22.12 68.24 -11.64
N ALA A 197 -21.02 68.99 -11.84
CA ALA A 197 -21.06 70.47 -11.85
C ALA A 197 -20.46 71.17 -13.09
N VAL A 198 -20.02 70.46 -14.15
CA VAL A 198 -19.38 71.13 -15.32
C VAL A 198 -20.08 70.88 -16.66
N GLY A 199 -21.13 70.04 -16.71
CA GLY A 199 -21.80 69.66 -17.96
C GLY A 199 -22.92 70.57 -18.48
N LEU A 200 -23.28 71.67 -17.79
CA LEU A 200 -24.43 72.52 -18.14
C LEU A 200 -24.06 73.93 -18.66
N ALA A 201 -22.77 74.26 -18.82
CA ALA A 201 -22.35 75.60 -19.26
C ALA A 201 -21.94 75.69 -20.75
N ALA A 202 -21.92 74.60 -21.52
CA ALA A 202 -21.31 74.59 -22.86
C ALA A 202 -22.30 74.67 -24.05
N ILE A 203 -23.61 74.77 -23.84
CA ILE A 203 -24.63 74.78 -24.93
C ILE A 203 -25.22 76.19 -25.19
N ALA A 204 -24.60 77.26 -24.67
CA ALA A 204 -25.11 78.63 -24.83
C ALA A 204 -24.19 79.60 -25.61
N LYS A 205 -23.11 79.15 -26.26
CA LYS A 205 -22.15 80.06 -26.93
C LYS A 205 -21.83 79.75 -28.40
N TYR A 206 -22.76 79.12 -29.12
CA TYR A 206 -22.79 79.16 -30.59
C TYR A 206 -24.17 79.60 -31.07
N ARG A 207 -24.40 80.90 -30.94
CA ARG A 207 -25.27 81.69 -31.80
C ARG A 207 -24.62 83.06 -31.97
#